data_AF-A0A3D4MI13-F1
#
_entry.id   AF-A0A3D4MI13-F1
#
_cell.length_a   1.000
_cell.length_b   1.000
_cell.length_c   1.000
_cell.angle_alpha   90.00
_cell.angle_beta   90.00
_cell.angle_gamma   90.00
#
_symmetry.space_group_name_H-M   'P 1'
#
loop_
_entity.id
_entity.type
_entity.pdbx_description
1 polymer ?
#
loop_
_entity_poly.entity_id
_entity_poly.type
_entity_poly.pdbx_seq_one_letter_code
_entity_poly.pdbx_strand_id
1 'polypeptide(L)'
;MAHFFNDIARAPRPDKAQTLRMNDAMYRAIKTNDQHALEEALLGGAQPDANEGKPLRLCAQENKYLLAKALLLAGGDLGYALQQARQENEAIPRRTESGMILSFRTPITEDGKKREIALGREIARLEEFQKTFTENTLPMEQMNLLRDIRQAQFDLARRMDAVEKALREIDTPKPLDKKNKQAPRGGLHRKP
;
A
#
# COMPACT_ATOMS: atom_id res chain seq x y z
N MET A 1 6.92 -11.05 0.15
CA MET A 1 6.63 -9.65 -0.25
C MET A 1 5.48 -9.51 -1.25
N ALA A 2 5.09 -10.52 -2.04
CA ALA A 2 4.08 -10.38 -3.12
C ALA A 2 2.60 -10.19 -2.67
N HIS A 3 2.27 -10.41 -1.39
CA HIS A 3 0.89 -10.29 -0.89
C HIS A 3 0.51 -8.87 -0.42
N PHE A 4 1.50 -8.02 -0.17
CA PHE A 4 1.32 -6.72 0.48
C PHE A 4 0.38 -5.76 -0.27
N PHE A 5 0.52 -5.65 -1.58
CA PHE A 5 -0.20 -4.64 -2.38
C PHE A 5 -1.70 -4.93 -2.52
N ASN A 6 -2.05 -6.21 -2.65
CA ASN A 6 -3.44 -6.63 -2.77
C ASN A 6 -4.20 -6.50 -1.43
N ASP A 7 -3.46 -6.53 -0.32
CA ASP A 7 -4.03 -6.46 1.03
C ASP A 7 -4.32 -5.01 1.45
N ILE A 8 -3.51 -4.02 1.05
CA ILE A 8 -3.78 -2.59 1.33
C ILE A 8 -5.13 -2.15 0.73
N ALA A 9 -5.40 -2.53 -0.52
CA ALA A 9 -6.65 -2.15 -1.21
C ALA A 9 -7.90 -2.87 -0.66
N ARG A 10 -7.71 -3.98 0.09
CA ARG A 10 -8.79 -4.83 0.62
C ARG A 10 -9.05 -4.63 2.13
N ALA A 11 -8.23 -3.85 2.82
CA ALA A 11 -8.40 -3.62 4.25
C ALA A 11 -9.72 -2.88 4.55
N PRO A 12 -10.46 -3.26 5.61
CA PRO A 12 -11.65 -2.53 6.04
C PRO A 12 -11.26 -1.09 6.38
N ARG A 13 -12.06 -0.11 5.92
CA ARG A 13 -11.78 1.31 6.15
C ARG A 13 -11.79 1.60 7.67
N PRO A 14 -10.66 2.00 8.27
CA PRO A 14 -10.59 2.26 9.70
C PRO A 14 -11.34 3.55 10.07
N ASP A 15 -11.77 3.63 11.33
CA ASP A 15 -12.34 4.86 11.90
C ASP A 15 -11.31 6.00 11.95
N LYS A 16 -11.74 7.27 11.93
CA LYS A 16 -10.86 8.45 11.91
C LYS A 16 -9.78 8.44 13.01
N ALA A 17 -10.13 8.01 14.22
CA ALA A 17 -9.20 7.93 15.34
C ALA A 17 -8.15 6.82 15.15
N GLN A 18 -8.52 5.74 14.47
CA GLN A 18 -7.61 4.66 14.12
C GLN A 18 -6.68 5.09 12.99
N THR A 19 -7.18 5.75 11.94
CA THR A 19 -6.33 6.32 10.88
C THR A 19 -5.28 7.26 11.44
N LEU A 20 -5.62 8.12 12.40
CA LEU A 20 -4.66 9.02 13.03
C LEU A 20 -3.53 8.25 13.74
N ARG A 21 -3.87 7.20 14.50
CA ARG A 21 -2.87 6.34 15.15
C ARG A 21 -1.97 5.62 14.14
N MET A 22 -2.53 5.17 13.02
CA MET A 22 -1.77 4.52 11.95
C MET A 22 -0.85 5.53 11.23
N ASN A 23 -1.32 6.77 11.04
CA ASN A 23 -0.48 7.85 10.52
C ASN A 23 0.70 8.16 11.47
N ASP A 24 0.46 8.20 12.78
CA ASP A 24 1.53 8.36 13.76
C ASP A 24 2.54 7.21 13.73
N ALA A 25 2.05 5.97 13.59
CA ALA A 25 2.90 4.78 13.44
C ALA A 25 3.75 4.87 12.16
N MET A 26 3.15 5.28 11.04
CA MET A 26 3.85 5.55 9.78
C MET A 26 4.95 6.60 9.95
N TYR A 27 4.66 7.74 10.59
CA TYR A 27 5.68 8.78 10.81
C TYR A 27 6.83 8.29 11.70
N ARG A 28 6.54 7.47 12.71
CA ARG A 28 7.59 6.84 13.54
C ARG A 28 8.44 5.90 12.72
N ALA A 29 7.83 5.03 11.91
CA ALA A 29 8.53 4.10 11.04
C ALA A 29 9.43 4.82 10.03
N ILE A 30 8.93 5.91 9.43
CA ILE A 30 9.74 6.78 8.56
C ILE A 30 10.93 7.30 9.35
N LYS A 31 10.70 7.90 10.52
CA LYS A 31 11.78 8.47 11.34
C LYS A 31 12.84 7.42 11.73
N THR A 32 12.43 6.22 12.12
CA THR A 32 13.36 5.12 12.50
C THR A 32 13.94 4.36 11.31
N ASN A 33 13.57 4.72 10.08
CA ASN A 33 13.95 4.02 8.86
C ASN A 33 13.54 2.53 8.85
N ASP A 34 12.39 2.22 9.43
CA ASP A 34 11.86 0.87 9.55
C ASP A 34 10.84 0.58 8.44
N GLN A 35 11.25 -0.23 7.46
CA GLN A 35 10.39 -0.59 6.33
C GLN A 35 9.24 -1.50 6.74
N HIS A 36 9.45 -2.44 7.66
CA HIS A 36 8.41 -3.38 8.07
C HIS A 36 7.30 -2.67 8.84
N ALA A 37 7.68 -1.82 9.80
CA ALA A 37 6.71 -1.02 10.55
C ALA A 37 5.93 -0.04 9.66
N LEU A 38 6.56 0.49 8.60
CA LEU A 38 5.88 1.32 7.61
C LEU A 38 4.84 0.52 6.83
N GLU A 39 5.22 -0.67 6.37
CA GLU A 39 4.34 -1.59 5.65
C GLU A 39 3.13 -1.98 6.51
N GLU A 40 3.35 -2.36 7.77
CA GLU A 40 2.26 -2.66 8.72
C GLU A 40 1.32 -1.47 8.95
N ALA A 41 1.86 -0.25 9.08
CA ALA A 41 1.04 0.94 9.25
C ALA A 41 0.16 1.20 8.01
N LEU A 42 0.71 1.02 6.80
CA LEU A 42 -0.03 1.17 5.54
C LEU A 42 -1.13 0.11 5.39
N LEU A 43 -0.85 -1.15 5.74
CA LEU A 43 -1.87 -2.21 5.81
C LEU A 43 -2.95 -1.92 6.85
N GLY A 44 -2.57 -1.30 7.97
CA GLY A 44 -3.49 -0.84 9.00
C GLY A 44 -4.38 0.34 8.58
N GLY A 45 -4.15 0.89 7.38
CA GLY A 45 -4.91 2.00 6.81
C GLY A 45 -4.33 3.39 7.10
N ALA A 46 -3.01 3.49 7.33
CA ALA A 46 -2.32 4.77 7.26
C ALA A 46 -2.46 5.38 5.85
N GLN A 47 -2.58 6.70 5.81
CA GLN A 47 -2.71 7.44 4.56
C GLN A 47 -1.33 7.90 4.07
N PRO A 48 -0.85 7.44 2.91
CA PRO A 48 0.48 7.82 2.41
C PRO A 48 0.61 9.32 2.09
N ASP A 49 -0.51 10.01 1.89
CA ASP A 49 -0.59 11.46 1.62
C ASP A 49 -0.99 12.31 2.84
N ALA A 50 -0.97 11.72 4.04
CA ALA A 50 -1.34 12.41 5.28
C ALA A 50 -0.59 13.74 5.45
N ASN A 51 -1.28 14.75 5.98
CA ASN A 51 -0.74 16.09 6.22
C ASN A 51 -0.03 16.66 4.99
N GLU A 52 -0.73 16.80 3.86
CA GLU A 52 -0.21 17.49 2.67
C GLU A 52 1.02 16.80 2.05
N GLY A 53 0.97 15.47 1.95
CA GLY A 53 2.07 14.68 1.34
C GLY A 53 3.33 14.59 2.21
N LYS A 54 3.24 14.96 3.50
CA LYS A 54 4.38 14.97 4.43
C LYS A 54 5.17 13.66 4.52
N PRO A 55 4.58 12.44 4.43
CA PRO A 55 5.34 11.19 4.47
C PRO A 55 6.40 11.11 3.37
N LEU A 56 6.04 11.40 2.12
CA LEU A 56 6.99 11.42 0.99
C LEU A 56 8.03 12.53 1.14
N ARG A 57 7.61 13.70 1.63
CA ARG A 57 8.51 14.84 1.91
C ARG A 57 9.55 14.50 2.97
N LEU A 58 9.18 13.80 4.04
CA LEU A 58 10.10 13.32 5.08
C LEU A 58 11.11 12.31 4.51
N CYS A 59 10.65 11.38 3.66
CA CYS A 59 11.55 10.47 2.97
C CYS A 59 12.54 11.21 2.06
N ALA A 60 12.11 12.30 1.40
CA ALA A 60 12.98 13.13 0.57
C ALA A 60 14.01 13.90 1.41
N GLN A 61 13.61 14.45 2.56
CA GLN A 61 14.51 15.17 3.47
C GLN A 61 15.65 14.27 4.00
N GLU A 62 15.36 13.01 4.29
CA GLU A 62 16.31 12.06 4.87
C GLU A 62 16.85 11.02 3.87
N ASN A 63 16.58 11.19 2.56
CA ASN A 63 17.09 10.34 1.48
C ASN A 63 16.67 8.85 1.59
N LYS A 64 15.43 8.58 2.00
CA LYS A 64 14.89 7.24 2.27
C LYS A 64 14.15 6.66 1.06
N TYR A 65 14.89 6.27 0.02
CA TYR A 65 14.32 5.75 -1.24
C TYR A 65 13.42 4.52 -1.06
N LEU A 66 13.80 3.57 -0.19
CA LEU A 66 13.02 2.34 0.02
C LEU A 66 11.66 2.64 0.65
N LEU A 67 11.62 3.54 1.63
CA LEU A 67 10.37 3.96 2.25
C LEU A 67 9.53 4.80 1.29
N ALA A 68 10.16 5.67 0.50
CA ALA A 68 9.47 6.41 -0.56
C ALA A 68 8.83 5.45 -1.57
N LYS A 69 9.55 4.41 -2.00
CA LYS A 69 8.99 3.35 -2.86
C LYS A 69 7.76 2.70 -2.21
N ALA A 70 7.83 2.33 -0.93
CA ALA A 70 6.70 1.71 -0.23
C ALA A 70 5.47 2.64 -0.19
N LEU A 71 5.67 3.93 0.09
CA LEU A 71 4.60 4.94 0.08
C LEU A 71 3.98 5.13 -1.30
N LEU A 72 4.80 5.19 -2.36
CA LEU A 72 4.32 5.34 -3.74
C LEU A 72 3.51 4.12 -4.19
N LEU A 73 3.96 2.92 -3.85
CA LEU A 73 3.23 1.68 -4.16
C LEU A 73 1.94 1.54 -3.35
N ALA A 74 1.87 2.14 -2.16
CA ALA A 74 0.65 2.22 -1.37
C ALA A 74 -0.33 3.31 -1.86
N GLY A 75 -0.01 4.00 -2.95
CA GLY A 75 -0.87 5.00 -3.58
C GLY A 75 -0.58 6.44 -3.18
N GLY A 76 0.58 6.73 -2.58
CA GLY A 76 0.99 8.10 -2.30
C GLY A 76 1.20 8.93 -3.57
N ASP A 77 0.66 10.15 -3.58
CA ASP A 77 0.75 11.10 -4.67
C ASP A 77 1.98 12.00 -4.53
N LEU A 78 3.01 11.64 -5.31
CA LEU A 78 4.25 12.42 -5.38
C LEU A 78 4.04 13.81 -6.00
N GLY A 79 3.10 13.96 -6.93
CA GLY A 79 2.76 15.24 -7.55
C GLY A 79 2.16 16.20 -6.54
N TYR A 80 1.28 15.69 -5.68
CA TYR A 80 0.72 16.46 -4.56
C TYR A 80 1.81 16.86 -3.56
N ALA A 81 2.69 15.94 -3.15
CA ALA A 81 3.82 16.26 -2.27
C ALA A 81 4.78 17.33 -2.85
N LEU A 82 5.08 17.25 -4.15
CA LEU A 82 5.87 18.26 -4.87
C LEU A 82 5.19 19.62 -4.89
N GLN A 83 3.88 19.66 -5.19
CA GLN A 83 3.12 20.89 -5.21
C GLN A 83 3.15 21.60 -3.85
N GLN A 84 2.98 20.84 -2.76
CA GLN A 84 3.01 21.36 -1.40
C GLN A 84 4.40 21.90 -1.03
N ALA A 85 5.47 21.19 -1.38
CA ALA A 85 6.84 21.68 -1.17
C ALA A 85 7.14 22.97 -1.95
N ARG A 86 6.64 23.08 -3.20
CA ARG A 86 6.78 24.29 -4.03
C ARG A 86 5.97 25.47 -3.48
N GLN A 87 4.73 25.24 -3.05
CA GLN A 87 3.89 26.26 -2.41
C GLN A 87 4.55 26.80 -1.13
N GLU A 88 5.11 25.92 -0.30
CA GLU A 88 5.85 26.34 0.90
C GLU A 88 7.09 27.18 0.54
N ASN A 89 7.80 26.81 -0.53
CA ASN A 89 8.97 27.53 -0.98
C ASN A 89 8.64 28.91 -1.58
N GLU A 90 7.48 29.04 -2.22
CA GLU A 90 6.97 30.31 -2.75
C GLU A 90 6.45 31.25 -1.64
N ALA A 91 5.94 30.68 -0.55
CA ALA A 91 5.48 31.43 0.62
C ALA A 91 6.62 32.08 1.43
N ILE A 92 7.88 31.72 1.17
CA ILE A 92 9.03 32.35 1.81
C ILE A 92 9.13 33.80 1.33
N PRO A 93 9.11 34.80 2.24
CA PRO A 93 9.14 36.21 1.86
C PRO A 93 10.48 36.56 1.19
N ARG A 94 10.44 36.71 -0.13
CA ARG A 94 11.59 37.08 -1.00
C ARG A 94 11.53 38.52 -1.51
N ARG A 95 10.36 39.15 -1.47
CA ARG A 95 10.08 40.39 -2.20
C ARG A 95 10.08 41.62 -1.32
N THR A 96 10.47 42.72 -1.95
CA THR A 96 10.14 44.09 -1.56
C THR A 96 8.63 44.23 -1.48
N GLU A 97 8.08 44.54 -0.31
CA GLU A 97 6.70 45.02 -0.22
C GLU A 97 6.67 46.43 -0.82
N SER A 98 6.08 46.59 -2.00
CA SER A 98 5.79 47.92 -2.55
C SER A 98 4.49 48.43 -1.95
N GLY A 99 4.58 49.15 -0.83
CA GLY A 99 3.50 50.07 -0.46
C GLY A 99 3.47 51.22 -1.45
N MET A 100 2.30 51.76 -1.76
CA MET A 100 2.04 52.79 -2.78
C MET A 100 2.94 54.07 -2.74
N ILE A 101 3.81 54.22 -1.73
CA ILE A 101 4.71 55.37 -1.56
C ILE A 101 6.16 54.95 -1.23
N LEU A 102 6.43 53.74 -0.72
CA LEU A 102 7.78 53.25 -0.39
C LEU A 102 7.84 51.73 -0.55
N SER A 103 8.84 51.24 -1.28
CA SER A 103 9.17 49.82 -1.35
C SER A 103 10.23 49.49 -0.30
N PHE A 104 9.90 48.60 0.64
CA PHE A 104 10.87 48.11 1.62
C PHE A 104 11.23 46.66 1.28
N ARG A 105 12.53 46.36 1.12
CA ARG A 105 13.01 44.98 1.02
C ARG A 105 12.73 44.33 2.36
N THR A 106 11.77 43.43 2.44
CA THR A 106 11.63 42.54 3.59
C THR A 106 12.84 41.60 3.56
N PRO A 107 13.82 41.73 4.46
CA PRO A 107 14.99 40.87 4.43
C PRO A 107 14.53 39.46 4.80
N ILE A 108 14.89 38.49 3.98
CA ILE A 108 14.70 37.08 4.34
C ILE A 108 15.47 36.80 5.64
N THR A 109 14.77 36.25 6.64
CA THR A 109 15.39 35.84 7.90
C THR A 109 16.40 34.73 7.66
N GLU A 110 17.38 34.56 8.55
CA GLU A 110 18.33 33.44 8.44
C GLU A 110 17.62 32.08 8.42
N ASP A 111 16.53 31.95 9.19
CA ASP A 111 15.71 30.74 9.23
C ASP A 111 14.93 30.53 7.91
N GLY A 112 14.46 31.62 7.28
CA GLY A 112 13.86 31.58 5.95
C GLY A 112 14.84 31.07 4.89
N LYS A 113 16.10 31.55 4.92
CA LYS A 113 17.16 31.05 4.02
C LYS A 113 17.46 29.57 4.24
N LYS A 114 17.56 29.13 5.51
CA LYS A 114 17.79 27.71 5.83
C LYS A 114 16.64 26.84 5.33
N ARG A 115 15.40 27.28 5.51
CA ARG A 115 14.22 26.53 5.04
C ARG A 115 14.14 26.49 3.51
N GLU A 116 14.44 27.59 2.83
CA GLU A 116 14.52 27.65 1.37
C GLU A 116 15.53 26.64 0.80
N ILE A 117 16.73 26.58 1.38
CA ILE A 117 17.75 25.60 0.97
C ILE A 117 17.25 24.17 1.22
N ALA A 118 16.61 23.92 2.36
CA ALA A 118 16.06 22.60 2.68
C ALA A 118 14.96 22.19 1.69
N LEU A 119 14.02 23.09 1.36
CA LEU A 119 12.97 22.85 0.38
C LEU A 119 13.53 22.66 -1.02
N GLY A 120 14.56 23.39 -1.41
CA GLY A 120 15.24 23.17 -2.70
C GLY A 120 15.82 21.76 -2.83
N ARG A 121 16.45 21.26 -1.76
CA ARG A 121 16.96 19.87 -1.71
C ARG A 121 15.82 18.84 -1.71
N GLU A 122 14.77 19.11 -0.94
CA GLU A 122 13.59 18.26 -0.85
C GLU A 122 12.89 18.13 -2.21
N ILE A 123 12.65 19.23 -2.92
CA ILE A 123 12.02 19.25 -4.26
C ILE A 123 12.88 18.48 -5.26
N ALA A 124 14.19 18.77 -5.32
CA ALA A 124 15.10 18.05 -6.22
C ALA A 124 15.12 16.54 -5.94
N ARG A 125 14.97 16.16 -4.66
CA ARG A 125 14.92 14.75 -4.27
C ARG A 125 13.60 14.09 -4.62
N LEU A 126 12.47 14.77 -4.43
CA LEU A 126 11.17 14.28 -4.88
C LEU A 126 11.11 14.10 -6.40
N GLU A 127 11.73 14.98 -7.18
CA GLU A 127 11.84 14.84 -8.64
C GLU A 127 12.68 13.60 -9.03
N GLU A 128 13.77 13.32 -8.31
CA GLU A 128 14.53 12.10 -8.53
C GLU A 128 13.79 10.83 -8.05
N PHE A 129 13.06 10.94 -6.94
CA PHE A 129 11.82 10.22 -6.59
C PHE A 129 11.09 9.69 -7.81
N GLN A 130 10.44 10.64 -8.46
CA GLN A 130 9.59 10.42 -9.61
C GLN A 130 10.33 9.67 -10.70
N LYS A 131 11.49 10.19 -11.11
CA LYS A 131 12.27 9.64 -12.21
C LYS A 131 12.66 8.18 -11.96
N THR A 132 13.24 7.90 -10.79
CA THR A 132 13.70 6.55 -10.42
C THR A 132 12.52 5.58 -10.32
N PHE A 133 11.40 6.04 -9.77
CA PHE A 133 10.21 5.22 -9.67
C PHE A 133 9.64 4.89 -11.04
N THR A 134 9.46 5.88 -11.93
CA THR A 134 8.89 5.67 -13.26
C THR A 134 9.79 4.88 -14.20
N GLU A 135 11.11 5.10 -14.15
CA GLU A 135 12.05 4.47 -15.06
C GLU A 135 12.39 3.03 -14.64
N ASN A 136 12.58 2.79 -13.34
CA ASN A 136 13.14 1.52 -12.87
C ASN A 136 12.16 0.67 -12.05
N THR A 137 11.35 1.31 -11.20
CA THR A 137 10.57 0.58 -10.20
C THR A 137 9.21 0.15 -10.75
N LEU A 138 8.47 1.08 -11.35
CA LEU A 138 7.12 0.86 -11.84
C LEU A 138 7.06 -0.27 -12.89
N PRO A 139 7.93 -0.32 -13.91
CA PRO A 139 7.90 -1.41 -14.89
C PRO A 139 8.16 -2.78 -14.27
N MET A 140 9.07 -2.85 -13.28
CA MET A 140 9.40 -4.09 -12.58
C MET A 140 8.22 -4.59 -11.75
N GLU A 141 7.57 -3.71 -10.99
CA GLU A 141 6.40 -4.09 -10.18
C GLU A 141 5.20 -4.46 -11.06
N GLN A 142 5.02 -3.82 -12.22
CA GLN A 142 4.02 -4.23 -13.21
C GLN A 142 4.28 -5.65 -13.75
N MET A 143 5.54 -5.98 -14.06
CA MET A 143 5.91 -7.33 -14.50
C MET A 143 5.71 -8.37 -13.41
N ASN A 144 6.04 -8.05 -12.16
CA ASN A 144 5.79 -8.93 -11.01
C ASN A 144 4.28 -9.19 -10.84
N LEU A 145 3.46 -8.14 -10.90
CA LEU A 145 2.00 -8.26 -10.82
C LEU A 145 1.44 -9.13 -11.94
N LEU A 146 1.91 -8.96 -13.19
CA LEU A 146 1.47 -9.79 -14.31
C LEU A 146 1.86 -11.27 -14.12
N ARG A 147 3.04 -11.53 -13.55
CA ARG A 147 3.48 -12.89 -13.22
C ARG A 147 2.58 -13.51 -12.16
N ASP A 148 2.24 -12.76 -11.12
CA ASP A 148 1.38 -13.22 -10.03
C ASP A 148 -0.04 -13.49 -10.53
N ILE A 149 -0.59 -12.62 -11.37
CA ILE A 149 -1.90 -12.81 -12.00
C ILE A 149 -1.91 -14.09 -12.84
N ARG A 150 -0.89 -14.32 -13.66
CA ARG A 150 -0.78 -15.55 -14.46
C ARG A 150 -0.71 -16.80 -13.59
N GLN A 151 0.02 -16.74 -12.49
CA GLN A 151 0.15 -17.88 -11.57
C GLN A 151 -1.18 -18.15 -10.85
N ALA A 152 -1.88 -17.10 -10.39
CA ALA A 152 -3.21 -17.23 -9.80
C ALA A 152 -4.23 -17.79 -10.80
N GLN A 153 -4.17 -17.38 -12.06
CA GLN A 153 -5.02 -17.93 -13.14
C GLN A 153 -4.72 -19.41 -13.38
N PHE A 154 -3.45 -19.81 -13.39
CA PHE A 154 -3.06 -21.21 -13.53
C PHE A 154 -3.58 -22.07 -12.36
N ASP A 155 -3.40 -21.60 -11.13
CA ASP A 155 -3.89 -22.29 -9.94
C ASP A 155 -5.43 -22.39 -9.92
N LEU A 156 -6.12 -21.34 -10.37
CA LEU A 156 -7.57 -21.34 -10.51
C LEU A 156 -8.03 -22.37 -11.55
N ALA A 157 -7.40 -22.40 -12.72
CA ALA A 157 -7.72 -23.38 -13.77
C ALA A 157 -7.55 -24.81 -13.25
N ARG A 158 -6.44 -25.09 -12.55
CA ARG A 158 -6.20 -26.41 -11.94
C ARG A 158 -7.27 -26.79 -10.91
N ARG A 159 -7.74 -25.83 -10.10
CA ARG A 159 -8.83 -26.06 -9.15
C ARG A 159 -10.17 -26.29 -9.85
N MET A 160 -10.46 -25.55 -10.93
CA MET A 160 -11.65 -25.75 -11.75
C MET A 160 -11.67 -27.15 -12.38
N ASP A 161 -10.56 -27.61 -12.95
CA ASP A 161 -10.44 -28.96 -13.50
C ASP A 161 -10.67 -30.05 -12.43
N ALA A 162 -10.14 -29.84 -11.22
CA ALA A 162 -10.33 -30.76 -10.11
C ALA A 162 -11.80 -30.81 -9.66
N VAL A 163 -12.48 -29.65 -9.61
CA VAL A 163 -13.91 -29.56 -9.30
C VAL A 163 -14.76 -30.20 -10.39
N GLU A 164 -14.45 -29.96 -11.66
CA GLU A 164 -15.16 -30.58 -12.79
C GLU A 164 -15.05 -32.11 -12.77
N LYS A 165 -13.85 -32.65 -12.47
CA LYS A 165 -13.66 -34.09 -12.27
C LYS A 165 -14.50 -34.62 -11.12
N ALA A 166 -14.50 -33.94 -9.97
CA ALA A 166 -15.30 -34.34 -8.82
C ALA A 166 -16.82 -34.32 -9.14
N LEU A 167 -17.29 -33.33 -9.89
CA LEU A 167 -18.70 -33.26 -10.34
C LEU A 167 -19.05 -34.43 -11.28
N ARG A 168 -18.17 -34.77 -12.24
CA ARG A 168 -18.38 -35.93 -13.13
C ARG A 168 -18.42 -37.27 -12.39
N GLU A 169 -17.65 -37.41 -11.32
CA GLU A 169 -17.69 -38.60 -10.45
C GLU A 169 -18.99 -38.69 -9.63
N ILE A 170 -19.63 -37.56 -9.33
CA ILE A 170 -20.94 -37.50 -8.66
C ILE A 170 -22.08 -37.83 -9.63
N ASP A 171 -22.02 -37.32 -10.87
CA ASP A 171 -23.02 -37.57 -11.92
C ASP A 171 -22.95 -38.99 -12.53
N THR A 172 -21.88 -39.74 -12.26
CA THR A 172 -21.79 -41.16 -12.62
C THR A 172 -22.07 -42.03 -11.38
N PRO A 173 -23.33 -42.36 -11.07
CA PRO A 173 -23.64 -43.16 -9.90
C PRO A 173 -22.95 -44.53 -10.03
N LYS A 174 -22.06 -44.84 -9.08
CA LYS A 174 -21.53 -46.20 -8.90
C LYS A 174 -22.73 -47.16 -8.81
N PRO A 175 -22.75 -48.27 -9.59
CA PRO A 175 -23.82 -49.24 -9.48
C PRO A 175 -23.87 -49.75 -8.04
N LEU A 176 -25.02 -49.56 -7.39
CA LEU A 176 -25.29 -50.10 -6.06
C LEU A 176 -25.06 -51.61 -6.09
N ASP A 177 -24.02 -52.07 -5.40
CA ASP A 177 -23.80 -53.49 -5.12
C ASP A 177 -24.97 -54.02 -4.28
N LYS A 178 -25.99 -54.53 -4.96
CA LYS A 178 -27.15 -55.19 -4.37
C LYS A 178 -26.78 -56.59 -3.86
N LYS A 179 -25.86 -56.72 -2.91
CA LYS A 179 -25.69 -57.98 -2.14
C LYS A 179 -25.23 -57.72 -0.71
N ASN A 180 -26.18 -57.38 0.16
CA ASN A 180 -26.30 -58.05 1.46
C ASN A 180 -27.64 -57.68 2.14
N LYS A 181 -28.69 -58.43 1.82
CA LYS A 181 -29.84 -58.58 2.72
C LYS A 181 -29.65 -59.88 3.50
N GLN A 182 -29.08 -59.80 4.69
CA GLN A 182 -29.37 -60.75 5.75
C GLN A 182 -29.93 -59.96 6.93
N ALA A 183 -31.24 -60.00 7.08
CA ALA A 183 -31.95 -59.53 8.26
C ALA A 183 -31.67 -60.50 9.42
N PRO A 184 -31.44 -60.03 10.66
CA PRO A 184 -31.34 -60.93 11.80
C PRO A 184 -32.76 -61.37 12.17
N ARG A 185 -33.05 -62.66 12.00
CA ARG A 185 -34.27 -63.28 12.55
C ARG A 185 -34.10 -63.39 14.07
N GLY A 186 -34.66 -62.43 14.80
CA GLY A 186 -34.97 -62.58 16.23
C GLY A 186 -36.08 -63.62 16.40
N GLY A 187 -35.70 -64.82 16.83
CA GLY A 187 -36.62 -65.89 17.22
C GLY A 187 -36.61 -66.06 18.73
N LEU A 188 -37.65 -65.56 19.39
CA LEU A 188 -37.99 -65.86 20.79
C LEU A 188 -38.20 -67.36 20.97
N HIS A 189 -37.32 -68.03 21.72
CA HIS A 189 -37.65 -69.29 22.37
C HIS A 189 -37.79 -69.08 23.88
N ARG A 190 -39.04 -68.93 24.32
CA ARG A 190 -39.45 -69.30 25.67
C ARG A 190 -39.49 -70.82 25.75
N LYS A 191 -38.99 -71.39 26.85
CA LYS A 191 -39.39 -72.72 27.31
C LYS A 191 -39.74 -72.66 28.81
N PRO A 192 -40.69 -73.50 29.25
CA PRO A 192 -41.14 -73.59 30.63
C PRO A 192 -40.08 -74.18 31.57
#